data_AF-A0A524J4Q8-F1
#
_entry.id   AF-A0A524J4Q8-F1
#
_cell.length_a   1.000
_cell.length_b   1.000
_cell.length_c   1.000
_cell.angle_alpha   90.00
_cell.angle_beta   90.00
_cell.angle_gamma   90.00
#
_symmetry.space_group_name_H-M   'P 1'
#
loop_
_entity.id
_entity.type
_entity.pdbx_description
1 polymer ?
#
loop_
_entity_poly.entity_id
_entity_poly.type
_entity_poly.pdbx_seq_one_letter_code
_entity_poly.pdbx_strand_id
1 'polypeptide(L)'
;MKPTMRMYEKEEDYWRIRHFLREVFLRNGRREFSWHVARWDYWRWPGVESWGDGPLEEKVVIWELPDGQMAAVLNSEGQGEAYMQEHPDLRFPDLEIEMLDAAEQNLATQDEQGQVTLGVWVDSHDLVWQTILR
;
A
#
# COMPACT_ATOMS: atom_id res chain seq x y z
N MET A 1 -3.87 -19.53 2.12
CA MET A 1 -2.73 -19.55 3.07
C MET A 1 -2.50 -18.12 3.53
N LYS A 2 -2.10 -17.88 4.79
CA LYS A 2 -1.90 -16.51 5.29
C LYS A 2 -0.58 -15.94 4.75
N PRO A 3 -0.57 -14.76 4.11
CA PRO A 3 0.66 -14.09 3.70
C PRO A 3 1.55 -13.68 4.88
N THR A 4 2.85 -13.57 4.64
CA THR A 4 3.81 -12.93 5.53
C THR A 4 3.92 -11.45 5.20
N MET A 5 3.86 -10.60 6.23
CA MET A 5 4.07 -9.16 6.12
C MET A 5 5.56 -8.84 6.33
N ARG A 6 6.14 -7.98 5.47
CA ARG A 6 7.49 -7.43 5.63
C ARG A 6 7.59 -6.03 5.02
N MET A 7 8.58 -5.26 5.45
CA MET A 7 8.94 -4.01 4.80
C MET A 7 9.58 -4.27 3.43
N TYR A 8 9.58 -3.25 2.59
CA TYR A 8 10.42 -3.17 1.41
C TYR A 8 11.90 -3.24 1.80
N GLU A 9 12.70 -4.05 1.09
CA GLU A 9 14.11 -4.28 1.48
C GLU A 9 15.11 -3.91 0.39
N LYS A 10 14.77 -4.11 -0.88
CA LYS A 10 15.73 -4.03 -1.99
C LYS A 10 15.06 -3.65 -3.29
N GLU A 11 15.87 -3.20 -4.26
CA GLU A 11 15.40 -2.79 -5.59
C GLU A 11 14.59 -3.88 -6.31
N GLU A 12 14.85 -5.16 -6.04
CA GLU A 12 14.02 -6.24 -6.57
C GLU A 12 12.53 -6.11 -6.18
N ASP A 13 12.23 -5.62 -4.98
CA ASP A 13 10.86 -5.39 -4.53
C ASP A 13 10.18 -4.31 -5.38
N TYR A 14 10.91 -3.27 -5.79
CA TYR A 14 10.36 -2.25 -6.69
C TYR A 14 9.89 -2.87 -8.00
N TRP A 15 10.69 -3.73 -8.61
CA TRP A 15 10.33 -4.42 -9.85
C TRP A 15 9.18 -5.40 -9.66
N ARG A 16 9.12 -6.11 -8.53
CA ARG A 16 8.02 -7.02 -8.20
C ARG A 16 6.71 -6.27 -7.94
N ILE A 17 6.74 -5.14 -7.23
CA ILE A 17 5.58 -4.27 -7.03
C ILE A 17 5.06 -3.75 -8.36
N ARG A 18 5.95 -3.34 -9.29
CA ARG A 18 5.52 -2.95 -10.65
C ARG A 18 4.79 -4.08 -11.38
N HIS A 19 5.28 -5.31 -11.28
CA HIS A 19 4.60 -6.47 -11.86
C HIS A 19 3.23 -6.68 -11.21
N PHE A 20 3.18 -6.65 -9.87
CA PHE A 20 1.95 -6.76 -9.08
C PHE A 20 0.91 -5.72 -9.48
N LEU A 21 1.25 -4.43 -9.54
CA LEU A 21 0.30 -3.36 -9.91
C LEU A 21 -0.25 -3.53 -11.33
N ARG A 22 0.55 -4.04 -12.28
CA ARG A 22 0.09 -4.36 -13.63
C ARG A 22 -0.91 -5.52 -13.63
N GLU A 23 -0.65 -6.55 -12.84
CA GLU A 23 -1.57 -7.66 -12.65
C GLU A 23 -2.87 -7.21 -12.00
N VAL A 24 -2.79 -6.51 -10.87
CA VAL A 24 -3.95 -5.99 -10.14
C VAL A 24 -4.83 -5.11 -11.02
N PHE A 25 -4.23 -4.24 -11.84
CA PHE A 25 -5.00 -3.43 -12.80
C PHE A 25 -5.81 -4.29 -13.78
N LEU A 26 -5.21 -5.37 -14.31
CA LEU A 26 -5.92 -6.29 -15.20
C LEU A 26 -7.02 -7.07 -14.48
N ARG A 27 -6.75 -7.52 -13.25
CA ARG A 27 -7.71 -8.27 -12.41
C ARG A 27 -8.89 -7.40 -11.98
N ASN A 28 -8.65 -6.12 -11.72
CA ASN A 28 -9.68 -5.13 -11.45
C ASN A 28 -10.44 -4.67 -12.71
N GLY A 29 -10.35 -5.39 -13.82
CA GLY A 29 -11.05 -5.05 -15.05
C GLY A 29 -10.60 -3.71 -15.65
N ARG A 30 -9.33 -3.34 -15.46
CA ARG A 30 -8.73 -2.05 -15.86
C ARG A 30 -9.30 -0.84 -15.11
N ARG A 31 -9.75 -1.05 -13.88
CA ARG A 31 -10.14 0.01 -12.94
C ARG A 31 -9.00 0.27 -11.96
N GLU A 32 -8.74 1.53 -11.68
CA GLU A 32 -7.67 1.98 -10.78
C GLU A 32 -8.14 2.02 -9.31
N PHE A 33 -8.64 0.88 -8.80
CA PHE A 33 -8.89 0.73 -7.35
C PHE A 33 -7.59 0.66 -6.55
N SER A 34 -6.51 0.26 -7.23
CA SER A 34 -5.14 0.36 -6.76
C SER A 34 -4.36 1.26 -7.72
N TRP A 35 -3.20 1.75 -7.27
CA TRP A 35 -2.34 2.58 -8.10
C TRP A 35 -2.01 1.91 -9.42
N HIS A 36 -2.10 2.68 -10.50
CA HIS A 36 -1.52 2.28 -11.76
C HIS A 36 0.02 2.26 -11.64
N VAL A 37 0.69 1.34 -12.35
CA VAL A 37 2.16 1.22 -12.34
C VAL A 37 2.88 2.53 -12.69
N ALA A 38 2.26 3.38 -13.51
CA ALA A 38 2.81 4.69 -13.86
C ALA A 38 2.88 5.65 -12.65
N ARG A 39 1.88 5.62 -11.74
CA ARG A 39 1.91 6.43 -10.51
C ARG A 39 2.98 5.92 -9.55
N TRP A 40 3.15 4.61 -9.46
CA TRP A 40 4.26 4.02 -8.70
C TRP A 40 5.64 4.45 -9.22
N ASP A 41 5.84 4.43 -10.54
CA ASP A 41 7.08 4.90 -11.15
C ASP A 41 7.30 6.39 -10.90
N TYR A 42 6.24 7.19 -11.03
CA TYR A 42 6.28 8.62 -10.73
C TYR A 42 6.61 8.90 -9.25
N TRP A 43 6.04 8.13 -8.34
CA TRP A 43 6.30 8.34 -6.92
C TRP A 43 7.74 7.95 -6.55
N ARG A 44 8.26 6.83 -7.08
CA ARG A 44 9.64 6.42 -6.83
C ARG A 44 10.65 7.48 -7.28
N TRP A 45 10.56 7.97 -8.51
CA TRP A 45 11.60 8.83 -9.07
C TRP A 45 11.42 10.30 -8.63
N PRO A 46 10.36 11.01 -9.05
CA PRO A 46 10.02 12.32 -8.50
C PRO A 46 9.82 12.37 -6.99
N GLY A 47 8.87 11.60 -6.43
CA GLY A 47 8.47 11.75 -5.03
C GLY A 47 9.59 11.41 -4.05
N VAL A 48 10.10 10.17 -4.12
CA VAL A 48 11.12 9.68 -3.18
C VAL A 48 12.50 10.26 -3.50
N GLU A 49 12.99 10.11 -4.72
CA GLU A 49 14.39 10.47 -5.04
C GLU A 49 14.61 11.98 -5.25
N SER A 50 13.56 12.74 -5.62
CA SER A 50 13.71 14.18 -5.90
C SER A 50 13.09 15.07 -4.81
N TRP A 51 11.87 14.78 -4.37
CA TRP A 51 11.14 15.63 -3.40
C TRP A 51 11.37 15.24 -1.96
N GLY A 52 11.96 14.06 -1.72
CA GLY A 52 12.29 13.62 -0.37
C GLY A 52 11.09 13.12 0.41
N ASP A 53 10.17 12.42 -0.27
CA ASP A 53 9.03 11.77 0.38
C ASP A 53 9.45 10.72 1.42
N GLY A 54 10.73 10.38 1.53
CA GLY A 54 11.27 9.42 2.49
C GLY A 54 11.58 8.06 1.85
N PRO A 55 12.42 7.23 2.50
CA PRO A 55 12.86 5.97 1.94
C PRO A 55 11.71 4.97 1.83
N LEU A 56 11.73 4.14 0.78
CA LEU A 56 10.71 3.12 0.58
C LEU A 56 10.72 2.05 1.67
N GLU A 57 11.91 1.78 2.21
CA GLU A 57 12.17 0.82 3.28
C GLU A 57 11.39 1.16 4.57
N GLU A 58 10.98 2.41 4.74
CA GLU A 58 10.17 2.87 5.88
C GLU A 58 8.68 3.01 5.53
N LYS A 59 8.34 3.05 4.24
CA LYS A 59 7.01 3.47 3.76
C LYS A 59 6.21 2.41 3.04
N VAL A 60 6.89 1.34 2.63
CA VAL A 60 6.29 0.30 1.79
C VAL A 60 6.26 -1.01 2.55
N VAL A 61 5.07 -1.56 2.70
CA VAL A 61 4.83 -2.85 3.34
C VAL A 61 4.28 -3.81 2.30
N ILE A 62 4.76 -5.05 2.32
CA ILE A 62 4.43 -6.09 1.34
C ILE A 62 3.84 -7.28 2.10
N TRP A 63 2.68 -7.76 1.65
CA TRP A 63 2.10 -9.04 2.07
C TRP A 63 2.34 -10.07 0.99
N GLU A 64 3.13 -11.08 1.31
CA GLU A 64 3.61 -12.10 0.36
C GLU A 64 3.16 -13.49 0.78
N LEU A 65 2.57 -14.25 -0.14
CA LEU A 65 2.24 -15.66 0.06
C LEU A 65 3.52 -16.51 0.08
N PRO A 66 3.51 -17.69 0.72
CA PRO A 66 4.68 -18.57 0.78
C PRO A 66 5.26 -19.03 -0.57
N ASP A 67 4.49 -18.92 -1.65
CA ASP A 67 4.94 -19.21 -3.02
C ASP A 67 5.56 -17.99 -3.74
N GLY A 68 5.67 -16.86 -3.04
CA GLY A 68 6.26 -15.61 -3.55
C GLY A 68 5.27 -14.68 -4.25
N GLN A 69 3.97 -15.03 -4.30
CA GLN A 69 2.96 -14.13 -4.85
C GLN A 69 2.65 -12.98 -3.88
N MET A 70 2.60 -11.75 -4.39
CA MET A 70 2.18 -10.60 -3.58
C MET A 70 0.65 -10.56 -3.51
N ALA A 71 0.12 -10.56 -2.29
CA ALA A 71 -1.32 -10.43 -2.03
C ALA A 71 -1.73 -8.96 -1.86
N ALA A 72 -0.87 -8.16 -1.23
CA ALA A 72 -1.11 -6.73 -1.05
C ALA A 72 0.19 -5.94 -0.91
N VAL A 73 0.12 -4.65 -1.19
CA VAL A 73 1.18 -3.66 -0.96
C VAL A 73 0.54 -2.43 -0.31
N LEU A 74 1.16 -1.92 0.75
CA LEU A 74 0.87 -0.62 1.32
C LEU A 74 1.97 0.33 0.86
N ASN A 75 1.59 1.53 0.44
CA ASN A 75 2.53 2.62 0.20
C ASN A 75 1.88 3.97 0.55
N SER A 76 2.67 5.04 0.51
CA SER A 76 2.21 6.41 0.72
C SER A 76 2.50 7.30 -0.50
N GLU A 77 2.06 8.55 -0.43
CA GLU A 77 2.58 9.69 -1.20
C GLU A 77 2.82 10.81 -0.18
N GLY A 78 4.06 11.00 0.27
CA GLY A 78 4.36 11.81 1.47
C GLY A 78 4.07 11.10 2.81
N GLN A 79 4.02 11.88 3.91
CA GLN A 79 3.65 11.39 5.25
C GLN A 79 2.18 11.68 5.54
N GLY A 80 1.54 10.82 6.35
CA GLY A 80 0.15 10.99 6.77
C GLY A 80 -0.87 10.45 5.76
N GLU A 81 -0.43 9.77 4.71
CA GLU A 81 -1.30 9.14 3.71
C GLU A 81 -0.98 7.66 3.54
N ALA A 82 -2.01 6.84 3.34
CA ALA A 82 -1.91 5.42 3.07
C ALA A 82 -2.76 5.02 1.87
N TYR A 83 -2.14 4.27 0.96
CA TYR A 83 -2.77 3.69 -0.22
C TYR A 83 -2.69 2.17 -0.16
N MET A 84 -3.87 1.53 -0.22
CA MET A 84 -4.01 0.09 -0.05
C MET A 84 -4.08 -0.59 -1.42
N GLN A 85 -2.99 -1.24 -1.83
CA GLN A 85 -2.92 -1.94 -3.10
C GLN A 85 -3.22 -3.42 -2.88
N GLU A 86 -4.41 -3.86 -3.25
CA GLU A 86 -4.91 -5.20 -2.90
C GLU A 86 -5.14 -6.04 -4.14
N HIS A 87 -4.63 -7.28 -4.14
CA HIS A 87 -4.96 -8.23 -5.20
C HIS A 87 -6.37 -8.77 -5.00
N PRO A 88 -7.30 -8.56 -5.95
CA PRO A 88 -8.72 -8.89 -5.75
C PRO A 88 -8.96 -10.40 -5.55
N ASP A 89 -8.14 -11.25 -6.18
CA ASP A 89 -8.28 -12.71 -6.07
C ASP A 89 -7.51 -13.34 -4.89
N LEU A 90 -6.68 -12.58 -4.16
CA LEU A 90 -5.80 -13.11 -3.10
C LEU A 90 -6.14 -12.52 -1.72
N ARG A 91 -7.33 -11.97 -1.55
CA ARG A 91 -7.79 -11.47 -0.24
C ARG A 91 -7.85 -12.59 0.78
N PHE A 92 -7.54 -12.25 2.03
CA PHE A 92 -7.57 -13.16 3.16
C PHE A 92 -8.24 -12.48 4.37
N PRO A 93 -8.73 -13.27 5.36
CA PRO A 93 -9.37 -12.71 6.54
C PRO A 93 -8.47 -11.68 7.23
N ASP A 94 -9.06 -10.55 7.60
CA ASP A 94 -8.43 -9.45 8.35
C ASP A 94 -7.32 -8.69 7.60
N LEU A 95 -7.14 -8.89 6.29
CA LEU A 95 -6.14 -8.16 5.49
C LEU A 95 -6.27 -6.64 5.68
N GLU A 96 -7.48 -6.10 5.57
CA GLU A 96 -7.72 -4.66 5.66
C GLU A 96 -7.36 -4.11 7.05
N ILE A 97 -7.63 -4.88 8.10
CA ILE A 97 -7.22 -4.51 9.48
C ILE A 97 -5.71 -4.54 9.61
N GLU A 98 -5.04 -5.59 9.12
CA GLU A 98 -3.57 -5.67 9.16
C GLU A 98 -2.91 -4.55 8.35
N MET A 99 -3.49 -4.16 7.21
CA MET A 99 -3.00 -3.04 6.41
C MET A 99 -3.19 -1.70 7.12
N LEU A 100 -4.31 -1.52 7.81
CA LEU A 100 -4.55 -0.31 8.60
C LEU A 100 -3.57 -0.20 9.77
N ASP A 101 -3.39 -1.27 10.55
CA ASP A 101 -2.44 -1.31 11.66
C ASP A 101 -1.01 -0.97 11.18
N ALA A 102 -0.60 -1.55 10.05
CA ALA A 102 0.69 -1.26 9.44
C ALA A 102 0.79 0.19 8.97
N ALA A 103 -0.27 0.76 8.41
CA ALA A 103 -0.30 2.15 8.00
C ALA A 103 -0.25 3.12 9.18
N GLU A 104 -0.98 2.85 10.26
CA GLU A 104 -0.94 3.64 11.48
C GLU A 104 0.45 3.63 12.12
N GLN A 105 1.11 2.46 12.13
CA GLN A 105 2.44 2.31 12.71
C GLN A 105 3.53 3.04 11.91
N ASN A 106 3.45 3.03 10.58
CA ASN A 106 4.56 3.47 9.72
C ASN A 106 4.32 4.84 9.05
N LEU A 107 3.07 5.24 8.83
CA LEU A 107 2.74 6.38 7.96
C LEU A 107 1.97 7.49 8.68
N ALA A 108 1.43 7.25 9.88
CA ALA A 108 0.67 8.26 10.59
C ALA A 108 1.54 9.45 11.00
N THR A 109 0.93 10.64 11.00
CA THR A 109 1.55 11.87 11.48
C THR A 109 1.07 12.20 12.87
N GLN A 110 1.91 12.86 13.67
CA GLN A 110 1.55 13.38 14.97
C GLN A 110 1.67 14.91 14.96
N ASP A 111 0.63 15.59 15.43
CA ASP A 111 0.66 17.05 15.58
C ASP A 111 1.35 17.49 16.89
N GLU A 112 1.49 18.80 17.09
CA GLU A 112 2.13 19.39 18.28
C GLU A 112 1.41 19.05 19.60
N GLN A 113 0.13 18.68 19.53
CA GLN A 113 -0.70 18.31 20.68
C GLN A 113 -0.66 16.80 20.97
N GLY A 114 0.06 16.04 20.14
CA GLY A 114 0.17 14.60 20.23
C GLY A 114 -0.95 13.84 19.52
N GLN A 115 -1.84 14.53 18.79
CA GLN A 115 -2.90 13.90 18.02
C GLN A 115 -2.31 13.17 16.83
N VAL A 116 -2.60 11.86 16.72
CA VAL A 116 -2.18 11.02 15.60
C VAL A 116 -3.24 11.05 14.52
N THR A 117 -2.83 11.27 13.27
CA THR A 117 -3.69 11.34 12.10
C THR A 117 -3.13 10.52 10.94
N LEU A 118 -4.02 9.88 10.21
CA LEU A 118 -3.70 9.13 8.99
C LEU A 118 -4.86 9.30 7.99
N GLY A 119 -4.56 9.70 6.77
CA GLY A 119 -5.49 9.67 5.64
C GLY A 119 -5.38 8.35 4.90
N VAL A 120 -6.51 7.65 4.71
CA VAL A 120 -6.56 6.39 3.97
C VAL A 120 -7.35 6.60 2.67
N TRP A 121 -6.73 6.27 1.54
CA TRP A 121 -7.33 6.40 0.21
C TRP A 121 -7.86 5.06 -0.28
N VAL A 122 -9.19 4.96 -0.38
CA VAL A 122 -9.92 3.75 -0.77
C VAL A 122 -11.06 4.11 -1.73
N ASP A 123 -11.54 3.13 -2.50
CA ASP A 123 -12.68 3.34 -3.39
C ASP A 123 -13.95 3.68 -2.59
N SER A 124 -14.72 4.66 -3.07
CA SER A 124 -15.92 5.13 -2.39
C SER A 124 -17.06 4.12 -2.37
N HIS A 125 -16.95 2.96 -3.04
CA HIS A 125 -17.91 1.87 -3.01
C HIS A 125 -17.34 0.62 -2.33
N ASP A 126 -16.14 0.69 -1.75
CA ASP A 126 -15.57 -0.39 -0.96
C ASP A 126 -16.26 -0.45 0.41
N LEU A 127 -17.23 -1.37 0.53
CA LEU A 127 -18.04 -1.51 1.73
C LEU A 127 -17.25 -2.01 2.95
N VAL A 128 -16.13 -2.72 2.72
CA VAL A 128 -15.28 -3.23 3.79
C VAL A 128 -14.55 -2.05 4.41
N TRP A 129 -13.84 -1.26 3.60
CA TRP A 129 -13.13 -0.08 4.07
C TRP A 129 -14.07 0.99 4.63
N GLN A 130 -15.25 1.19 4.04
CA GLN A 130 -16.29 2.06 4.61
C GLN A 130 -16.80 1.63 5.98
N THR A 131 -16.65 0.36 6.35
CA THR A 131 -17.04 -0.13 7.67
C THR A 131 -15.92 0.06 8.67
N ILE A 132 -14.66 -0.10 8.24
CA ILE A 132 -13.46 0.04 9.06
C ILE A 132 -13.18 1.52 9.40
N LEU A 133 -13.32 2.44 8.44
CA LEU A 133 -12.92 3.84 8.58
C LEU A 133 -14.01 4.76 9.19
N ARG A 134 -14.98 4.21 9.93
CA ARG A 134 -16.12 4.97 10.48
C ARG A 134 -15.84 5.70 11.78
#